data_AF-A0A9E5P4N9-F1
#
_entry.id   AF-A0A9E5P4N9-F1
#
_cell.length_a   1.000
_cell.length_b   1.000
_cell.length_c   1.000
_cell.angle_alpha   90.00
_cell.angle_beta   90.00
_cell.angle_gamma   90.00
#
_symmetry.space_group_name_H-M   'P 1'
#
loop_
_entity.id
_entity.type
_entity.pdbx_description
1 polymer ?
#
loop_
_entity_poly.entity_id
_entity_poly.type
_entity_poly.pdbx_seq_one_letter_code
_entity_poly.pdbx_strand_id
1 'polypeptide(L)'
;MFAAVATTAALFLCHTLWIPAKAQLAQFLLESAWRRTLAGQVQARPWPWADTHPVAELEVPALGVRRLVLAGASGRNLAFGPTALTPIDGNDLVISGHRDTHFGFLQWLTGGEVLRLRTRAGMREYRVAWREVVDSRQRQLVLDASRERLTLITCFPFDAPFGGGPLRLVVTAPQHFNGGAWVPPRNG
;
A
#
# COMPACT_ATOMS: atom_id res chain seq x y z
N MET A 1 23.63 -28.40 33.22
CA MET A 1 22.46 -28.58 32.31
C MET A 1 21.53 -27.37 32.31
N PHE A 2 21.08 -26.86 33.47
CA PHE A 2 20.17 -25.69 33.54
C PHE A 2 20.73 -24.38 32.95
N ALA A 3 22.01 -24.06 33.16
CA ALA A 3 22.62 -22.85 32.59
C ALA A 3 22.62 -22.85 31.05
N ALA A 4 22.92 -24.00 30.43
CA ALA A 4 22.95 -24.14 28.97
C ALA A 4 21.53 -24.00 28.34
N VAL A 5 20.50 -24.51 29.03
CA VAL A 5 19.09 -24.36 28.62
C VAL A 5 18.61 -22.91 28.75
N ALA A 6 19.02 -22.20 29.80
CA ALA A 6 18.67 -20.78 29.98
C ALA A 6 19.33 -19.88 28.92
N THR A 7 20.59 -20.14 28.55
CA THR A 7 21.28 -19.37 27.50
C THR A 7 20.66 -19.58 26.12
N THR A 8 20.31 -20.83 25.77
CA THR A 8 19.64 -21.13 24.49
C THR A 8 18.24 -20.52 24.44
N ALA A 9 17.47 -20.59 25.52
CA ALA A 9 16.17 -19.92 25.61
C ALA A 9 16.28 -18.40 25.43
N ALA A 10 17.27 -17.76 26.06
CA ALA A 10 17.52 -16.32 25.92
C ALA A 10 17.90 -15.93 24.47
N LEU A 11 18.71 -16.75 23.78
CA LEU A 11 19.07 -16.50 22.38
C LEU A 11 17.85 -16.59 21.45
N PHE A 12 16.97 -17.57 21.64
CA PHE A 12 15.73 -17.67 20.87
C PHE A 12 14.78 -16.49 21.14
N LEU A 13 14.64 -16.06 22.39
CA LEU A 13 13.83 -14.89 22.76
C LEU A 13 14.37 -13.59 22.15
N CYS A 14 15.69 -13.37 22.20
CA CYS A 14 16.31 -12.23 21.54
C CYS A 14 16.07 -12.26 20.02
N HIS A 15 16.17 -13.43 19.39
CA HIS A 15 15.94 -13.57 17.96
C HIS A 15 14.47 -13.32 17.57
N THR A 16 13.50 -13.80 18.37
CA THR A 16 12.07 -13.61 18.08
C THR A 16 11.61 -12.18 18.30
N LEU A 17 12.15 -11.47 19.29
CA LEU A 17 11.81 -10.07 19.57
C LEU A 17 12.44 -9.08 18.58
N TRP A 18 13.57 -9.46 17.96
CA TRP A 18 14.32 -8.58 17.07
C TRP A 18 13.57 -8.17 15.81
N ILE A 19 12.87 -9.11 15.16
CA ILE A 19 12.12 -8.88 13.92
C ILE A 19 10.96 -7.87 14.13
N PRO A 20 10.03 -8.07 15.09
CA PRO A 20 8.95 -7.12 15.32
C PRO A 20 9.46 -5.76 15.82
N ALA A 21 10.51 -5.73 16.66
CA ALA A 21 11.12 -4.49 17.10
C ALA A 21 11.66 -3.67 15.92
N LYS A 22 12.37 -4.31 14.99
CA LYS A 22 12.84 -3.66 13.75
C LYS A 22 11.69 -3.14 12.89
N ALA A 23 10.63 -3.92 12.74
CA ALA A 23 9.46 -3.50 11.96
C ALA A 23 8.81 -2.25 12.57
N GLN A 24 8.62 -2.21 13.89
CA GLN A 24 8.09 -1.04 14.59
C GLN A 24 9.00 0.18 14.45
N LEU A 25 10.31 0.00 14.62
CA LEU A 25 11.28 1.08 14.42
C LEU A 25 11.22 1.63 13.00
N ALA A 26 11.13 0.77 11.99
CA ALA A 26 11.01 1.18 10.59
C ALA A 26 9.74 2.02 10.36
N GLN A 27 8.59 1.60 10.90
CA GLN A 27 7.34 2.38 10.82
C GLN A 27 7.46 3.73 11.52
N PHE A 28 8.09 3.79 12.70
CA PHE A 28 8.33 5.05 13.40
C PHE A 28 9.22 6.01 12.59
N LEU A 29 10.29 5.49 11.98
CA LEU A 29 11.18 6.28 11.13
C LEU A 29 10.48 6.77 9.85
N LEU A 30 9.57 5.97 9.29
CA LEU A 30 8.71 6.36 8.17
C LEU A 30 7.75 7.48 8.55
N GLU A 31 7.10 7.39 9.70
CA GLU A 31 6.23 8.46 10.22
C GLU A 31 7.02 9.76 10.45
N SER A 32 8.24 9.65 10.98
CA SER A 32 9.13 10.81 11.12
C SER A 32 9.53 11.42 9.78
N ALA A 33 9.87 10.58 8.80
CA ALA A 33 10.12 11.02 7.42
C ALA A 33 8.88 11.69 6.81
N TRP A 34 7.69 11.15 7.02
CA TRP A 34 6.44 11.70 6.50
C TRP A 34 6.17 13.10 7.06
N ARG A 35 6.35 13.30 8.36
CA ARG A 35 6.27 14.65 8.98
C ARG A 35 7.25 15.64 8.33
N ARG A 36 8.48 15.21 8.04
CA ARG A 36 9.48 16.05 7.35
C ARG A 36 9.10 16.32 5.90
N THR A 37 8.53 15.35 5.18
CA THR A 37 7.97 15.55 3.83
C THR A 37 6.89 16.63 3.85
N LEU A 38 5.97 16.57 4.82
CA LEU A 38 4.91 17.58 4.98
C LEU A 38 5.48 18.96 5.38
N ALA A 39 6.60 19.00 6.09
CA ALA A 39 7.33 20.25 6.41
C ALA A 39 8.15 20.80 5.22
N GLY A 40 8.04 20.20 4.03
CA GLY A 40 8.68 20.69 2.80
C GLY A 40 10.03 20.06 2.48
N GLN A 41 10.53 19.10 3.28
CA GLN A 41 11.76 18.39 2.94
C GLN A 41 11.53 17.53 1.69
N VAL A 42 12.28 17.81 0.62
CA VAL A 42 12.26 17.01 -0.62
C VAL A 42 12.88 15.64 -0.35
N GLN A 43 12.16 14.57 -0.70
CA GLN A 43 12.60 13.17 -0.56
C GLN A 43 13.12 12.82 0.85
N ALA A 44 12.32 13.09 1.89
CA ALA A 44 12.71 12.81 3.26
C ALA A 44 12.91 11.30 3.52
N ARG A 45 14.16 10.82 3.45
CA ARG A 45 14.49 9.41 3.70
C ARG A 45 14.29 9.05 5.19
N PRO A 46 13.67 7.90 5.52
CA PRO A 46 13.46 7.48 6.91
C PRO A 46 14.75 7.12 7.65
N TRP A 47 15.79 6.69 6.92
CA TRP A 47 17.17 6.49 7.42
C TRP A 47 18.16 6.78 6.29
N PRO A 48 19.46 7.03 6.56
CA PRO A 48 20.40 7.60 5.58
C PRO A 48 20.55 6.80 4.28
N TRP A 49 20.53 5.48 4.38
CA TRP A 49 20.69 4.54 3.25
C TRP A 49 19.37 4.00 2.70
N ALA A 50 18.22 4.58 3.06
CA ALA A 50 16.95 4.20 2.45
C ALA A 50 16.91 4.61 0.98
N ASP A 51 16.50 3.70 0.11
CA ASP A 51 16.22 3.93 -1.32
C ASP A 51 14.78 4.37 -1.57
N THR A 52 14.05 4.72 -0.51
CA THR A 52 12.66 5.15 -0.55
C THR A 52 12.37 6.24 0.46
N HIS A 53 11.21 6.85 0.33
CA HIS A 53 10.66 7.85 1.24
C HIS A 53 9.13 7.85 1.13
N PRO A 54 8.41 8.24 2.21
CA PRO A 54 6.96 8.39 2.16
C PRO A 54 6.56 9.58 1.27
N VAL A 55 5.64 9.32 0.35
CA VAL A 55 5.14 10.30 -0.64
C VAL A 55 3.66 10.64 -0.44
N ALA A 56 2.92 9.73 0.19
CA ALA A 56 1.53 9.96 0.54
C ALA A 56 1.12 9.15 1.77
N GLU A 57 -0.06 9.45 2.28
CA GLU A 57 -0.76 8.66 3.27
C GLU A 57 -2.14 8.31 2.71
N LEU A 58 -2.43 7.01 2.63
CA LEU A 58 -3.71 6.46 2.24
C LEU A 58 -4.53 6.15 3.48
N GLU A 59 -5.74 6.67 3.54
CA GLU A 59 -6.71 6.39 4.59
C GLU A 59 -7.98 5.78 4.00
N VAL A 60 -8.55 4.83 4.74
CA VAL A 60 -9.87 4.24 4.49
C VAL A 60 -10.69 4.43 5.76
N PRO A 61 -11.44 5.55 5.88
CA PRO A 61 -12.12 5.90 7.12
C PRO A 61 -13.11 4.83 7.60
N ALA A 62 -13.84 4.21 6.67
CA ALA A 62 -14.81 3.15 6.98
C ALA A 62 -14.19 1.94 7.68
N LEU A 63 -12.90 1.68 7.46
CA LEU A 63 -12.16 0.55 8.03
C LEU A 63 -11.17 0.96 9.13
N GLY A 64 -11.05 2.26 9.45
CA GLY A 64 -10.05 2.77 10.38
C GLY A 64 -8.60 2.51 9.95
N VAL A 65 -8.36 2.34 8.64
CA VAL A 65 -7.03 2.00 8.10
C VAL A 65 -6.29 3.26 7.67
N ARG A 66 -5.01 3.34 8.03
CA ARG A 66 -4.04 4.34 7.56
C ARG A 66 -2.75 3.66 7.12
N ARG A 67 -2.22 4.00 5.95
CA ARG A 67 -0.97 3.44 5.39
C ARG A 67 -0.14 4.54 4.73
N LEU A 68 1.14 4.62 5.08
CA LEU A 68 2.10 5.44 4.36
C LEU A 68 2.45 4.77 3.03
N VAL A 69 2.37 5.53 1.95
CA VAL A 69 2.70 5.11 0.59
C VAL A 69 4.11 5.58 0.28
N LEU A 70 4.94 4.67 -0.22
CA LEU A 70 6.36 4.86 -0.43
C LEU A 70 6.67 5.11 -1.91
N ALA A 71 7.71 5.92 -2.16
CA ALA A 71 8.28 6.11 -3.48
C ALA A 71 8.99 4.85 -3.98
N GLY A 72 8.89 4.56 -5.27
CA GLY A 72 9.64 3.50 -5.92
C GLY A 72 9.00 2.12 -5.75
N ALA A 73 8.61 1.54 -6.89
CA ALA A 73 7.95 0.25 -7.01
C ALA A 73 8.95 -0.93 -6.95
N SER A 74 9.62 -1.12 -5.81
CA SER A 74 10.56 -2.24 -5.60
C SER A 74 10.04 -3.20 -4.54
N GLY A 75 10.38 -4.50 -4.68
CA GLY A 75 10.04 -5.50 -3.66
C GLY A 75 10.63 -5.17 -2.28
N ARG A 76 11.79 -4.52 -2.23
CA ARG A 76 12.40 -4.01 -1.00
C ARG A 76 11.54 -2.95 -0.32
N ASN A 77 10.95 -2.03 -1.10
CA ASN A 77 10.10 -0.97 -0.56
C ASN A 77 8.75 -1.52 -0.11
N LEU A 78 8.19 -2.46 -0.87
CA LEU A 78 6.94 -3.14 -0.52
C LEU A 78 6.99 -3.83 0.85
N ALA A 79 8.18 -4.24 1.31
CA ALA A 79 8.36 -4.84 2.64
C ALA A 79 8.08 -3.86 3.80
N PHE A 80 8.07 -2.54 3.53
CA PHE A 80 7.87 -1.50 4.54
C PHE A 80 6.54 -0.75 4.39
N GLY A 81 5.90 -0.81 3.23
CA GLY A 81 4.62 -0.14 2.98
C GLY A 81 4.13 -0.32 1.54
N PRO A 82 2.87 0.06 1.24
CA PRO A 82 2.42 0.21 -0.14
C PRO A 82 3.34 1.15 -0.94
N THR A 83 3.49 0.92 -2.24
CA THR A 83 4.33 1.73 -3.12
C THR A 83 3.52 2.33 -4.26
N ALA A 84 3.79 3.59 -4.59
CA ALA A 84 3.26 4.20 -5.81
C ALA A 84 3.96 3.64 -7.05
N LEU A 85 3.18 3.18 -8.03
CA LEU A 85 3.66 2.71 -9.34
C LEU A 85 3.66 3.83 -10.38
N THR A 86 2.87 4.88 -10.16
CA THR A 86 2.82 6.10 -10.98
C THR A 86 3.20 7.33 -10.14
N PRO A 87 3.54 8.48 -10.76
CA PRO A 87 3.84 9.70 -10.03
C PRO A 87 2.68 10.11 -9.11
N ILE A 88 2.97 10.37 -7.84
CA ILE A 88 1.94 10.62 -6.81
C ILE A 88 1.12 11.89 -7.07
N ASP A 89 1.67 12.83 -7.81
CA ASP A 89 1.02 14.09 -8.17
C ASP A 89 0.24 14.00 -9.49
N GLY A 90 0.21 12.83 -10.14
CA GLY A 90 -0.55 12.58 -11.36
C GLY A 90 -2.05 12.35 -11.14
N ASN A 91 -2.80 12.28 -12.24
CA ASN A 91 -4.25 12.09 -12.23
C ASN A 91 -4.66 10.60 -12.12
N ASP A 92 -3.96 9.70 -12.81
CA ASP A 92 -4.22 8.25 -12.78
C ASP A 92 -3.17 7.56 -11.90
N LEU A 93 -3.53 7.40 -10.64
CA LEU A 93 -2.66 6.91 -9.58
C LEU A 93 -2.79 5.41 -9.42
N VAL A 94 -1.66 4.71 -9.39
CA VAL A 94 -1.63 3.28 -9.11
C VAL A 94 -0.76 3.04 -7.89
N ILE A 95 -1.34 2.37 -6.88
CA ILE A 95 -0.64 1.99 -5.66
C ILE A 95 -0.71 0.48 -5.51
N SER A 96 0.43 -0.15 -5.28
CA SER A 96 0.54 -1.59 -5.03
C SER A 96 0.91 -1.85 -3.57
N GLY A 97 0.39 -2.94 -3.00
CA GLY A 97 0.73 -3.36 -1.66
C GLY A 97 0.55 -4.86 -1.46
N HIS A 98 1.26 -5.42 -0.48
CA HIS A 98 1.15 -6.84 -0.13
C HIS A 98 -0.21 -7.19 0.49
N ARG A 99 -0.80 -8.31 0.05
CA ARG A 99 -2.17 -8.73 0.42
C ARG A 99 -2.29 -9.23 1.86
N ASP A 100 -1.19 -9.70 2.44
CA ASP A 100 -1.11 -10.34 3.76
C ASP A 100 -0.74 -9.36 4.87
N THR A 101 -0.26 -8.17 4.49
CA THR A 101 0.22 -7.14 5.41
C THR A 101 -0.48 -5.82 5.11
N HIS A 102 0.07 -5.01 4.22
CA HIS A 102 -0.33 -3.63 4.05
C HIS A 102 -1.74 -3.46 3.46
N PHE A 103 -2.11 -4.31 2.50
CA PHE A 103 -3.36 -4.25 1.72
C PHE A 103 -4.33 -5.38 2.05
N GLY A 104 -4.12 -6.12 3.14
CA GLY A 104 -5.07 -7.13 3.61
C GLY A 104 -6.47 -6.59 3.83
N PHE A 105 -6.60 -5.29 4.12
CA PHE A 105 -7.89 -4.63 4.28
C PHE A 105 -8.75 -4.57 3.02
N LEU A 106 -8.15 -4.72 1.84
CA LEU A 106 -8.89 -4.66 0.57
C LEU A 106 -9.93 -5.78 0.46
N GLN A 107 -9.78 -6.89 1.19
CA GLN A 107 -10.79 -7.95 1.22
C GLN A 107 -12.13 -7.45 1.80
N TRP A 108 -12.11 -6.52 2.76
CA TRP A 108 -13.30 -5.97 3.43
C TRP A 108 -13.79 -4.66 2.84
N LEU A 109 -13.01 -4.02 1.97
CA LEU A 109 -13.40 -2.79 1.30
C LEU A 109 -14.67 -3.03 0.45
N THR A 110 -15.58 -2.07 0.35
CA THR A 110 -16.83 -2.22 -0.41
C THR A 110 -17.03 -1.07 -1.41
N GLY A 111 -17.92 -1.29 -2.39
CA GLY A 111 -18.30 -0.25 -3.33
C GLY A 111 -18.95 0.93 -2.59
N GLY A 112 -18.61 2.16 -2.98
CA GLY A 112 -19.10 3.38 -2.38
C GLY A 112 -18.25 3.90 -1.21
N GLU A 113 -17.30 3.14 -0.68
CA GLU A 113 -16.42 3.60 0.39
C GLU A 113 -15.47 4.71 -0.06
N VAL A 114 -15.11 5.60 0.86
CA VAL A 114 -14.22 6.73 0.60
C VAL A 114 -12.77 6.31 0.87
N LEU A 115 -11.89 6.66 -0.06
CA LEU A 115 -10.44 6.60 0.08
C LEU A 115 -9.90 8.03 0.13
N ARG A 116 -9.08 8.33 1.13
CA ARG A 116 -8.42 9.63 1.29
C ARG A 116 -6.94 9.46 1.00
N LEU A 117 -6.39 10.27 0.10
CA LEU A 117 -4.98 10.28 -0.22
C LEU A 117 -4.39 11.65 0.12
N ARG A 118 -3.61 11.69 1.20
CA ARG A 118 -2.89 12.89 1.62
C ARG A 118 -1.51 12.90 0.98
N THR A 119 -1.19 13.96 0.27
CA THR A 119 0.14 14.22 -0.33
C THR A 119 0.70 15.53 0.23
N ARG A 120 1.91 15.91 -0.20
CA ARG A 120 2.46 17.25 0.05
C ARG A 120 1.61 18.38 -0.55
N ALA A 121 0.86 18.10 -1.62
CA ALA A 121 0.05 19.08 -2.33
C ALA A 121 -1.33 19.31 -1.66
N GLY A 122 -1.78 18.35 -0.86
CA GLY A 122 -3.07 18.40 -0.18
C GLY A 122 -3.73 17.03 -0.08
N MET A 123 -5.01 17.05 0.30
CA MET A 123 -5.85 15.87 0.41
C MET A 123 -6.70 15.71 -0.85
N ARG A 124 -6.75 14.49 -1.39
CA ARG A 124 -7.71 14.09 -2.43
C ARG A 124 -8.62 12.99 -1.89
N GLU A 125 -9.91 13.09 -2.18
CA GLU A 125 -10.90 12.05 -1.86
C GLU A 125 -11.30 11.30 -3.12
N TYR A 126 -11.36 9.98 -3.02
CA TYR A 126 -11.82 9.08 -4.07
C TYR A 126 -12.95 8.21 -3.53
N ARG A 127 -13.83 7.74 -4.40
CA ARG A 127 -14.89 6.80 -4.01
C ARG A 127 -14.71 5.48 -4.74
N VAL A 128 -14.69 4.38 -4.01
CA VAL A 128 -14.57 3.03 -4.59
C VAL A 128 -15.75 2.80 -5.52
N ALA A 129 -15.46 2.66 -6.82
CA ALA A 129 -16.50 2.43 -7.81
C ALA A 129 -16.67 0.92 -8.04
N TRP A 130 -15.58 0.18 -8.22
CA TRP A 130 -15.63 -1.28 -8.38
C TRP A 130 -14.33 -1.98 -7.98
N ARG A 131 -14.43 -3.31 -7.92
CA ARG A 131 -13.34 -4.26 -7.68
C ARG A 131 -13.40 -5.39 -8.70
N GLU A 132 -12.24 -5.87 -9.13
CA GLU A 132 -12.15 -7.01 -10.05
C GLU A 132 -10.89 -7.83 -9.78
N VAL A 133 -10.95 -9.12 -10.12
CA VAL A 133 -9.79 -10.00 -10.13
C VAL A 133 -9.29 -10.14 -11.57
N VAL A 134 -8.04 -9.79 -11.79
CA VAL A 134 -7.40 -9.84 -13.12
C VAL A 134 -6.21 -10.78 -13.12
N ASP A 135 -5.96 -11.42 -14.25
CA ASP A 135 -4.71 -12.14 -14.51
C ASP A 135 -3.66 -11.17 -15.07
N SER A 136 -2.59 -10.92 -14.32
CA SER A 136 -1.55 -9.97 -14.70
C SER A 136 -0.74 -10.39 -15.93
N ARG A 137 -0.88 -11.63 -16.40
CA ARG A 137 -0.23 -12.11 -17.64
C ARG A 137 -1.03 -11.76 -18.88
N GLN A 138 -2.33 -11.51 -18.73
CA GLN A 138 -3.26 -11.27 -19.84
C GLN A 138 -3.74 -9.82 -19.89
N ARG A 139 -3.84 -9.14 -18.74
CA ARG A 139 -4.28 -7.75 -18.65
C ARG A 139 -3.14 -6.83 -18.27
N GLN A 140 -2.94 -5.82 -19.11
CA GLN A 140 -2.10 -4.67 -18.77
C GLN A 140 -2.98 -3.55 -18.22
N LEU A 141 -2.48 -2.86 -17.21
CA LEU A 141 -3.11 -1.64 -16.71
C LEU A 141 -2.87 -0.53 -17.72
N VAL A 142 -3.96 0.00 -18.30
CA VAL A 142 -3.90 1.16 -19.17
C VAL A 142 -4.01 2.41 -18.30
N LEU A 143 -2.94 3.21 -18.31
CA LEU A 143 -2.90 4.51 -17.66
C LEU A 143 -3.48 5.57 -18.59
N ASP A 144 -4.36 6.41 -18.07
CA ASP A 144 -4.99 7.50 -18.81
C ASP A 144 -4.91 8.79 -17.99
N ALA A 145 -3.94 9.64 -18.32
CA ALA A 145 -3.68 10.88 -17.59
C ALA A 145 -4.84 11.89 -17.64
N SER A 146 -5.83 11.69 -18.52
CA SER A 146 -7.05 12.51 -18.54
C SER A 146 -8.05 12.13 -17.45
N ARG A 147 -7.88 10.96 -16.81
CA ARG A 147 -8.76 10.47 -15.75
C ARG A 147 -8.19 10.77 -14.38
N GLU A 148 -9.04 11.26 -13.48
CA GLU A 148 -8.73 11.42 -12.06
C GLU A 148 -9.16 10.19 -11.28
N ARG A 149 -8.22 9.26 -11.04
CA ARG A 149 -8.51 7.92 -10.53
C ARG A 149 -7.40 7.43 -9.62
N LEU A 150 -7.79 6.72 -8.58
CA LEU A 150 -6.93 5.93 -7.72
C LEU A 150 -7.21 4.44 -7.95
N THR A 151 -6.18 3.69 -8.31
CA THR A 151 -6.20 2.25 -8.50
C THR A 151 -5.34 1.59 -7.42
N LEU A 152 -5.92 0.72 -6.60
CA LEU A 152 -5.21 -0.07 -5.60
C LEU A 152 -5.08 -1.51 -6.07
N ILE A 153 -3.87 -2.06 -5.99
CA ILE A 153 -3.56 -3.40 -6.53
C ILE A 153 -2.88 -4.26 -5.48
N THR A 154 -3.34 -5.51 -5.38
CA THR A 154 -2.69 -6.51 -4.54
C THR A 154 -2.77 -7.91 -5.13
N CYS A 155 -1.97 -8.85 -4.62
CA CYS A 155 -2.02 -10.26 -4.99
C CYS A 155 -3.34 -10.90 -4.54
N PHE A 156 -3.84 -11.86 -5.31
CA PHE A 156 -5.07 -12.62 -5.02
C PHE A 156 -4.82 -14.13 -5.21
N PRO A 157 -5.52 -15.04 -4.51
CA PRO A 157 -6.47 -14.79 -3.40
C PRO A 157 -5.76 -14.43 -2.09
N PHE A 158 -6.49 -13.94 -1.08
CA PHE A 158 -5.94 -13.46 0.20
C PHE A 158 -5.47 -14.59 1.12
N ASP A 159 -6.13 -15.74 1.04
CA ASP A 159 -5.89 -16.96 1.84
C ASP A 159 -4.86 -17.92 1.23
N ALA A 160 -4.29 -17.58 0.06
CA ALA A 160 -3.28 -18.42 -0.55
C ALA A 160 -2.01 -18.50 0.34
N PRO A 161 -1.50 -19.71 0.63
CA PRO A 161 -0.39 -19.93 1.56
C PRO A 161 0.93 -19.33 1.07
N PHE A 162 1.08 -19.13 -0.24
CA PHE A 162 2.24 -18.50 -0.86
C PHE A 162 1.81 -17.38 -1.81
N GLY A 163 2.60 -16.30 -1.84
CA GLY A 163 2.49 -15.25 -2.86
C GLY A 163 3.02 -15.72 -4.22
N GLY A 164 2.86 -14.89 -5.26
CA GLY A 164 3.50 -15.11 -6.57
C GLY A 164 2.59 -15.67 -7.67
N GLY A 165 1.34 -16.02 -7.37
CA GLY A 165 0.34 -16.32 -8.41
C GLY A 165 0.09 -15.11 -9.34
N PRO A 166 -0.49 -15.32 -10.53
CA PRO A 166 -0.68 -14.24 -11.51
C PRO A 166 -1.90 -13.35 -11.22
N LEU A 167 -2.79 -13.79 -10.32
CA LEU A 167 -4.04 -13.08 -10.05
C LEU A 167 -3.82 -11.86 -9.15
N ARG A 168 -4.47 -10.76 -9.50
CA ARG A 168 -4.43 -9.50 -8.76
C ARG A 168 -5.86 -9.03 -8.47
N LEU A 169 -6.12 -8.61 -7.24
CA LEU A 169 -7.29 -7.79 -6.95
C LEU A 169 -6.96 -6.35 -7.34
N VAL A 170 -7.81 -5.75 -8.16
CA VAL A 170 -7.75 -4.35 -8.58
C VAL A 170 -8.98 -3.64 -8.06
N VAL A 171 -8.77 -2.58 -7.29
CA VAL A 171 -9.83 -1.68 -6.82
C VAL A 171 -9.68 -0.37 -7.54
N THR A 172 -10.76 0.10 -8.16
CA THR A 172 -10.78 1.36 -8.89
C THR A 172 -11.67 2.38 -8.19
N ALA A 173 -11.13 3.57 -7.94
CA ALA A 173 -11.81 4.66 -7.27
C ALA A 173 -11.58 6.00 -8.01
N PRO A 174 -12.53 6.49 -8.82
CA PRO A 174 -12.45 7.84 -9.39
C PRO A 174 -12.64 8.93 -8.32
N GLN A 175 -12.07 10.11 -8.58
CA GLN A 175 -12.19 11.29 -7.72
C GLN A 175 -13.60 11.90 -7.78
N HIS A 176 -14.12 12.08 -8.99
CA HIS A 176 -15.49 12.53 -9.24
C HIS A 176 -16.38 11.34 -9.65
N PHE A 177 -17.07 10.73 -8.69
CA PHE A 177 -18.03 9.65 -8.96
C PHE A 177 -19.46 10.21 -9.10
N ASN A 178 -19.96 10.32 -10.33
CA ASN A 178 -21.31 10.86 -10.62
C ASN A 178 -22.47 9.89 -10.34
N GLY A 179 -22.28 8.86 -9.51
CA GLY A 179 -23.37 7.95 -9.11
C GLY A 179 -23.94 7.07 -10.24
N GLY A 180 -23.37 7.13 -11.45
CA GLY A 180 -23.79 6.28 -12.56
C GLY A 180 -23.60 4.80 -12.23
N ALA A 181 -24.63 4.00 -12.47
CA ALA A 181 -24.56 2.55 -12.31
C ALA A 181 -23.37 2.00 -13.11
N TRP A 182 -22.51 1.25 -12.43
CA TRP A 182 -21.32 0.65 -13.02
C TRP A 182 -21.71 -0.34 -14.11
N VAL A 183 -21.13 -0.17 -15.30
CA VAL A 183 -21.14 -1.17 -16.39
C VAL A 183 -19.74 -1.80 -16.40
N PRO A 184 -19.59 -3.11 -16.16
CA PRO A 184 -18.30 -3.77 -16.28
C PRO A 184 -17.71 -3.53 -17.67
N PRO A 185 -16.38 -3.33 -17.79
CA PRO A 185 -15.74 -3.46 -19.10
C PRO A 185 -16.08 -4.84 -19.64
N ARG A 186 -16.71 -4.89 -20.82
CA ARG A 186 -16.94 -6.15 -21.52
C ARG A 186 -15.58 -6.78 -21.75
N ASN A 187 -15.37 -7.95 -21.18
CA ASN A 187 -14.20 -8.77 -21.47
C ASN A 187 -14.19 -8.98 -23.00
N GLY A 188 -13.22 -8.37 -23.68
CA GLY A 188 -12.83 -8.75 -25.04
C GLY A 188 -11.85 -9.90 -24.98
#